data_AF-A0A6B3FJC0-F1
#
_entry.id   AF-A0A6B3FJC0-F1
#
_cell.length_a   1.000
_cell.length_b   1.000
_cell.length_c   1.000
_cell.angle_alpha   90.00
_cell.angle_beta   90.00
_cell.angle_gamma   90.00
#
_symmetry.space_group_name_H-M   'P 1'
#
loop_
_entity.id
_entity.type
_entity.pdbx_description
1 polymer ?
#
loop_
_entity_poly.entity_id
_entity_poly.type
_entity_poly.pdbx_seq_one_letter_code
_entity_poly.pdbx_strand_id
1 'polypeptide(L)' 'MTTTAQPSPAPAPSRPIALITGVGRSIGIGAGIARRRAASGWDVAFTYWT' A
#
# COMPACT_ATOMS: atom_id res chain seq x y z
N MET A 1 19.48 2.73 -40.57
CA MET A 1 19.13 3.15 -39.19
C MET A 1 17.98 2.27 -38.74
N THR A 2 18.26 1.21 -37.98
CA THR A 2 17.25 0.24 -37.55
C THR A 2 16.92 0.54 -36.09
N THR A 3 15.82 1.23 -35.84
CA THR A 3 15.33 1.52 -34.48
C THR A 3 14.69 0.25 -33.92
N THR A 4 15.31 -0.35 -32.91
CA THR A 4 14.68 -1.38 -32.09
C THR A 4 13.58 -0.74 -31.25
N ALA A 5 12.32 -1.08 -31.54
CA ALA A 5 11.20 -0.73 -30.67
C ALA A 5 11.31 -1.54 -29.38
N GLN A 6 11.60 -0.87 -28.25
CA GLN A 6 11.54 -1.52 -26.94
C GLN A 6 10.09 -1.90 -26.61
N PRO A 7 9.83 -3.15 -26.17
CA PRO A 7 8.50 -3.54 -25.72
C PRO A 7 8.10 -2.68 -24.53
N SER A 8 6.86 -2.19 -24.52
CA SER A 8 6.30 -1.45 -23.38
C SER A 8 6.30 -2.35 -22.14
N PRO A 9 6.73 -1.85 -20.97
CA PRO A 9 6.75 -2.66 -19.77
C PRO A 9 5.33 -3.16 -19.48
N ALA A 10 5.19 -4.45 -19.22
CA ALA A 10 3.93 -5.01 -18.78
C ALA A 10 3.46 -4.29 -17.51
N PRO A 11 2.15 -4.03 -17.34
CA PRO A 11 1.64 -3.37 -16.15
C PRO A 11 2.05 -4.14 -14.90
N ALA A 12 2.67 -3.44 -13.95
CA ALA A 12 3.06 -4.02 -12.67
C ALA A 12 1.81 -4.51 -11.90
N PRO A 13 1.92 -5.58 -11.10
CA PRO A 13 0.80 -6.03 -10.30
C PRO A 13 0.35 -4.93 -9.34
N SER A 14 -0.95 -4.63 -9.32
CA SER A 14 -1.53 -3.62 -8.42
C SER A 14 -1.38 -4.06 -6.97
N ARG A 15 -0.83 -3.17 -6.13
CA ARG A 15 -0.67 -3.42 -4.69
C ARG A 15 -2.06 -3.53 -4.03
N PRO A 16 -2.28 -4.50 -3.12
CA PRO A 16 -3.54 -4.62 -2.41
C PRO A 16 -3.75 -3.43 -1.45
N ILE A 17 -5.01 -3.00 -1.31
CA ILE A 17 -5.40 -1.84 -0.50
C ILE A 17 -6.17 -2.31 0.74
N ALA A 18 -5.84 -1.74 1.90
CA ALA A 18 -6.59 -1.95 3.15
C ALA A 18 -7.06 -0.62 3.76
N LEU A 19 -8.35 -0.54 4.09
CA LEU A 19 -8.91 0.47 4.99
C LEU A 19 -8.94 -0.09 6.41
N ILE A 20 -8.31 0.59 7.35
CA ILE A 20 -8.20 0.17 8.75
C ILE A 20 -8.86 1.22 9.64
N THR A 21 -9.87 0.79 10.40
CA THR A 21 -10.56 1.62 11.39
C THR A 21 -9.96 1.41 12.79
N GLY A 22 -10.16 2.37 13.70
CA GLY A 22 -9.69 2.25 15.09
C GLY A 22 -8.19 2.50 15.31
N VAL A 23 -7.51 3.20 14.39
CA VAL A 23 -6.08 3.58 14.48
C VAL A 23 -5.91 4.87 15.32
N GLY A 24 -6.48 4.91 16.52
CA GLY A 24 -6.46 6.12 17.37
C GLY A 24 -5.22 6.28 18.25
N ARG A 25 -4.45 5.20 18.45
CA ARG A 25 -3.26 5.18 19.33
C ARG A 25 -2.13 4.39 18.69
N SER A 26 -0.91 4.91 18.80
CA SER A 26 0.30 4.31 18.21
C SER A 26 0.64 2.90 18.72
N ILE A 27 0.14 2.51 19.89
CA ILE A 27 0.34 1.18 20.49
C ILE A 27 -0.93 0.30 20.44
N GLY A 28 -1.97 0.73 19.71
CA GLY A 28 -3.21 -0.03 19.57
C GLY A 28 -3.14 -1.13 18.51
N ILE A 29 -4.13 -2.03 18.54
CA ILE A 29 -4.27 -3.13 17.57
C ILE A 29 -4.33 -2.59 16.14
N GLY A 30 -5.14 -1.56 15.88
CA GLY A 30 -5.27 -0.95 14.55
C GLY A 30 -3.93 -0.44 14.00
N ALA A 31 -3.09 0.18 14.85
CA ALA A 31 -1.76 0.64 14.45
C ALA A 31 -0.81 -0.53 14.15
N GLY A 32 -0.89 -1.62 14.92
CA GLY A 32 -0.15 -2.85 14.66
C GLY A 32 -0.51 -3.49 13.31
N ILE A 33 -1.81 -3.58 13.01
CA ILE A 33 -2.31 -4.11 11.73
C ILE A 33 -1.86 -3.22 10.58
N ALA A 34 -1.99 -1.90 10.70
CA ALA A 34 -1.58 -0.94 9.66
C ALA A 34 -0.09 -1.08 9.32
N ARG A 35 0.78 -1.10 10.34
CA ARG A 35 2.23 -1.29 10.16
C ARG A 35 2.55 -2.62 9.49
N ARG A 36 1.92 -3.71 9.93
CA ARG A 36 2.19 -5.05 9.36
C ARG A 36 1.73 -5.14 7.90
N ARG A 37 0.58 -4.54 7.55
CA ARG A 37 0.08 -4.50 6.17
C ARG A 37 1.00 -3.67 5.27
N ALA A 38 1.37 -2.47 5.71
CA ALA A 38 2.32 -1.62 4.98
C ALA A 38 3.67 -2.35 4.74
N ALA A 39 4.21 -3.00 5.77
CA ALA A 39 5.44 -3.79 5.68
C ALA A 39 5.31 -5.00 4.74
N SER A 40 4.10 -5.52 4.53
CA SER A 40 3.82 -6.62 3.60
C SER A 40 3.56 -6.13 2.16
N GLY A 41 3.75 -4.84 1.89
CA GLY A 41 3.59 -4.27 0.55
C GLY A 41 2.19 -3.74 0.23
N TRP A 42 1.28 -3.67 1.21
CA TRP A 42 -0.06 -3.11 0.99
C TRP A 42 -0.05 -1.59 1.04
N ASP A 43 -0.96 -0.97 0.28
CA ASP A 43 -1.33 0.43 0.48
C ASP A 43 -2.37 0.50 1.60
N VAL A 44 -2.19 1.40 2.56
CA VAL A 44 -2.98 1.45 3.79
C VAL A 44 -3.63 2.82 3.96
N ALA A 45 -4.94 2.83 4.12
CA ALA A 45 -5.71 3.98 4.55
C ALA A 45 -6.23 3.74 5.98
N PHE A 46 -6.27 4.79 6.79
CA PHE A 46 -6.90 4.75 8.12
C PHE A 46 -7.58 6.08 8.42
N THR A 47 -8.60 6.03 9.26
CA THR A 47 -9.33 7.21 9.72
C THR A 47 -8.49 7.99 10.73
N TYR A 48 -8.41 9.31 10.58
CA TYR A 48 -7.72 10.23 11.48
C TYR A 48 -8.67 11.36 11.88
N TRP A 49 -8.63 11.75 13.15
CA TRP A 49 -9.36 12.89 13.71
C TRP A 49 -8.35 13.77 14.46
N THR A 50 -8.42 15.08 14.26
CA THR A 50 -7.57 16.08 14.95
C THR A 50 -8.18 16.49 16.27
#